data_AF-A0A661JCR9-F1
#
_entry.id   AF-A0A661JCR9-F1
#
_cell.length_a   1.000
_cell.length_b   1.000
_cell.length_c   1.000
_cell.angle_alpha   90.00
_cell.angle_beta   90.00
_cell.angle_gamma   90.00
#
_symmetry.space_group_name_H-M   'P 1'
#
loop_
_entity.id
_entity.type
_entity.pdbx_description
1 polymer ?
#
loop_
_entity_poly.entity_id
_entity_poly.type
_entity_poly.pdbx_seq_one_letter_code
_entity_poly.pdbx_strand_id
1 'polypeptide(L)'
;LQRGSSHSSCEIFDRASNQWIWMDISFYSLGAYLGDEGPLNMVEFHLYLNQPARRKRLRLHIYDMNDKTEKMLPLEECPKTTFDCWEGYDREFHYGKPNIDE
;
A
#
# COMPACT_ATOMS: atom_id res chain seq x y z
N LEU A 1 18.71 7.77 -14.43
CA LEU A 1 18.46 7.29 -13.05
C LEU A 1 18.00 8.47 -12.22
N GLN A 2 16.70 8.69 -12.15
CA GLN A 2 16.13 9.74 -11.29
C GLN A 2 16.39 9.29 -9.84
N ARG A 3 17.19 10.09 -9.11
CA ARG A 3 17.47 9.86 -7.69
C ARG A 3 16.13 9.87 -6.95
N GLY A 4 15.95 8.89 -6.06
CA GLY A 4 14.69 8.58 -5.39
C GLY A 4 13.91 9.82 -4.97
N SER A 5 12.64 9.86 -5.37
CA SER A 5 11.70 10.83 -4.84
C SER A 5 11.45 10.49 -3.38
N SER A 6 11.83 11.39 -2.47
CA SER A 6 11.37 11.32 -1.08
C SER A 6 9.86 11.52 -1.09
N HIS A 7 9.14 10.49 -0.66
CA HIS A 7 7.68 10.49 -0.62
C HIS A 7 7.23 10.03 0.76
N SER A 8 6.16 10.63 1.26
CA SER A 8 5.57 10.30 2.55
C SER A 8 4.15 9.82 2.34
N SER A 9 3.80 8.74 3.03
CA SER A 9 2.44 8.21 3.13
C SER A 9 2.06 8.11 4.61
N CYS A 10 0.83 7.72 4.91
CA CYS A 10 0.37 7.57 6.29
C CYS A 10 -0.28 6.20 6.53
N GLU A 11 -0.45 5.87 7.80
CA GLU A 11 -1.29 4.76 8.23
C GLU A 11 -2.35 5.28 9.19
N ILE A 12 -3.55 4.73 9.10
CA ILE A 12 -4.61 4.95 10.09
C ILE A 12 -4.89 3.64 10.82
N PHE A 13 -5.18 3.72 12.11
CA PHE A 13 -5.61 2.55 12.86
C PHE A 13 -7.14 2.44 12.80
N ASP A 14 -7.63 1.36 12.18
CA ASP A 14 -9.05 1.05 12.20
C ASP A 14 -9.36 0.13 13.39
N ARG A 15 -10.21 0.62 14.30
CA ARG A 15 -10.62 -0.13 15.49
C ARG A 15 -11.55 -1.30 15.14
N ALA A 16 -12.34 -1.20 14.07
CA ALA A 16 -13.32 -2.24 13.73
C ALA A 16 -12.61 -3.52 13.26
N SER A 17 -11.59 -3.39 12.43
CA SER A 17 -10.72 -4.50 12.01
C SER A 17 -9.54 -4.77 12.95
N ASN A 18 -9.24 -3.86 13.88
CA ASN A 18 -8.07 -3.90 14.75
C ASN A 18 -6.76 -4.01 13.95
N GLN A 19 -6.66 -3.24 12.87
CA GLN A 19 -5.55 -3.25 11.93
C GLN A 19 -5.12 -1.82 11.55
N TRP A 20 -3.85 -1.67 11.19
CA TRP A 20 -3.35 -0.48 10.52
C TRP A 20 -3.63 -0.58 9.03
N ILE A 21 -4.07 0.52 8.42
CA ILE A 21 -4.39 0.62 7.01
C ILE A 21 -3.49 1.67 6.39
N TRP A 22 -2.71 1.26 5.38
CA TRP A 22 -1.91 2.17 4.58
C TRP A 22 -2.79 3.10 3.75
N MET A 23 -2.42 4.39 3.72
CA MET A 23 -3.12 5.44 2.99
C MET A 23 -2.13 6.39 2.33
N ASP A 24 -2.57 6.99 1.23
CA ASP A 24 -1.80 8.04 0.57
C ASP A 24 -2.69 9.05 -0.16
N ILE A 25 -2.86 10.21 0.48
CA ILE A 25 -3.68 11.29 -0.03
C ILE A 25 -3.14 11.90 -1.33
N SER A 26 -1.84 11.76 -1.62
CA SER A 26 -1.26 12.23 -2.90
C SER A 26 -1.72 11.38 -4.08
N PHE A 27 -2.21 10.16 -3.78
CA PHE A 27 -2.76 9.20 -4.73
C PHE A 27 -4.29 9.09 -4.61
N TYR A 28 -4.91 9.91 -3.76
CA TYR A 28 -6.31 9.79 -3.35
C TYR A 28 -6.68 8.39 -2.84
N SER A 29 -5.69 7.67 -2.29
CA SER A 29 -5.86 6.34 -1.74
C SER A 29 -6.20 6.44 -0.25
N LEU A 30 -7.40 6.00 0.09
CA LEU A 30 -7.91 5.88 1.45
C LEU A 30 -7.61 4.51 2.09
N GLY A 31 -6.92 3.62 1.37
CA GLY A 31 -6.61 2.28 1.87
C GLY A 31 -6.03 1.37 0.79
N ALA A 32 -5.15 0.45 1.16
CA ALA A 32 -4.78 -0.70 0.34
C ALA A 32 -5.37 -1.99 0.90
N TYR A 33 -5.76 -2.91 0.02
CA TYR A 33 -6.44 -4.16 0.36
C TYR A 33 -5.92 -5.30 -0.51
N LEU A 34 -5.97 -6.53 0.01
CA LEU A 34 -5.60 -7.74 -0.73
C LEU A 34 -6.82 -8.57 -1.12
N GLY A 35 -7.46 -8.23 -2.24
CA GLY A 35 -8.75 -8.82 -2.61
C GLY A 35 -9.75 -8.72 -1.46
N ASP A 36 -10.35 -9.85 -1.09
CA ASP A 36 -11.32 -9.94 0.01
C ASP A 36 -10.68 -10.30 1.37
N GLU A 37 -9.33 -10.40 1.46
CA GLU A 37 -8.65 -10.80 2.71
C GLU A 37 -8.66 -9.68 3.76
N GLY A 38 -8.69 -8.42 3.33
CA GLY A 38 -8.73 -7.27 4.23
C GLY A 38 -7.74 -6.16 3.88
N PRO A 39 -7.66 -5.11 4.72
CA PRO A 39 -6.74 -4.00 4.53
C PRO A 39 -5.29 -4.42 4.77
N LEU A 40 -4.38 -3.65 4.19
CA LEU A 40 -2.95 -3.83 4.29
C LEU A 40 -2.32 -2.67 5.05
N ASN A 41 -1.41 -2.99 5.96
CA ASN A 41 -0.49 -2.00 6.51
C ASN A 41 0.60 -1.64 5.47
N MET A 42 1.43 -0.64 5.79
CA MET A 42 2.47 -0.13 4.90
C MET A 42 3.46 -1.22 4.47
N VAL A 43 3.89 -2.07 5.40
CA VAL A 43 4.88 -3.12 5.12
C VAL A 43 4.30 -4.18 4.19
N GLU A 44 3.06 -4.61 4.46
CA GLU A 44 2.38 -5.59 3.62
C GLU A 44 2.10 -5.04 2.23
N PHE A 45 1.64 -3.79 2.12
CA PHE A 45 1.44 -3.13 0.84
C PHE A 45 2.75 -3.05 0.05
N HIS A 46 3.84 -2.60 0.67
CA HIS A 46 5.17 -2.56 0.04
C HIS A 46 5.61 -3.93 -0.48
N LEU A 47 5.46 -4.99 0.33
CA LEU A 47 5.83 -6.34 -0.06
C LEU A 47 5.03 -6.81 -1.27
N TYR A 48 3.70 -6.71 -1.22
CA TYR A 48 2.82 -7.21 -2.27
C TYR A 48 2.89 -6.39 -3.55
N LEU A 49 3.16 -5.09 -3.45
CA LEU A 49 3.43 -4.21 -4.59
C LEU A 49 4.63 -4.70 -5.41
N ASN A 50 5.62 -5.26 -4.73
CA ASN A 50 6.88 -5.74 -5.30
C ASN A 50 6.89 -7.23 -5.68
N GLN A 51 5.79 -7.95 -5.45
CA GLN A 51 5.61 -9.36 -5.80
C GLN A 51 4.60 -9.53 -6.95
N PRO A 52 5.03 -9.78 -8.21
CA PRO A 52 4.14 -9.77 -9.37
C PRO A 52 2.89 -10.66 -9.24
N ALA A 53 3.04 -11.85 -8.64
CA ALA A 53 1.93 -12.78 -8.43
C ALA A 53 0.87 -12.27 -7.44
N ARG A 54 1.27 -11.42 -6.47
CA ARG A 54 0.39 -10.82 -5.46
C ARG A 54 -0.09 -9.44 -5.88
N ARG A 55 0.72 -8.67 -6.61
CA ARG A 55 0.39 -7.32 -7.09
C ARG A 55 -0.95 -7.25 -7.81
N LYS A 56 -1.28 -8.22 -8.68
CA LYS A 56 -2.58 -8.30 -9.39
C LYS A 56 -3.81 -8.39 -8.47
N ARG A 57 -3.60 -8.80 -7.21
CA ARG A 57 -4.64 -8.93 -6.20
C ARG A 57 -4.83 -7.64 -5.39
N LEU A 58 -3.91 -6.68 -5.52
CA LEU A 58 -4.00 -5.40 -4.83
C LEU A 58 -5.21 -4.63 -5.31
N ARG A 59 -5.90 -4.04 -4.35
CA ARG A 59 -7.02 -3.15 -4.54
C ARG A 59 -6.75 -1.88 -3.74
N LEU A 60 -7.05 -0.71 -4.30
CA LEU A 60 -6.97 0.56 -3.58
C LEU A 60 -8.36 1.15 -3.40
N HIS A 61 -8.60 1.71 -2.22
CA HIS A 61 -9.79 2.48 -1.92
C HIS A 61 -9.57 3.91 -2.43
N ILE A 62 -10.09 4.24 -3.60
CA ILE A 62 -9.83 5.52 -4.26
C ILE A 62 -10.99 6.48 -4.03
N TYR A 63 -10.65 7.69 -3.59
CA TYR A 63 -11.55 8.84 -3.56
C TYR A 63 -11.50 9.60 -4.89
N ASP A 64 -12.64 9.81 -5.54
CA ASP A 64 -12.76 10.63 -6.74
C ASP A 64 -13.17 12.06 -6.35
N MET A 65 -12.27 13.01 -6.59
CA MET A 65 -12.47 14.41 -6.24
C MET A 65 -13.58 15.09 -7.06
N ASN A 66 -13.90 14.58 -8.25
CA ASN A 66 -14.84 15.25 -9.16
C ASN A 66 -16.28 15.04 -8.72
N ASP A 67 -16.63 13.80 -8.40
CA ASP A 67 -17.98 13.41 -7.98
C ASP A 67 -18.12 13.17 -6.46
N LYS A 68 -17.01 13.25 -5.71
CA LYS A 68 -16.93 13.04 -4.27
C LYS A 68 -17.37 11.65 -3.85
N THR A 69 -17.04 10.65 -4.66
CA THR A 69 -17.35 9.24 -4.39
C THR A 69 -16.11 8.44 -4.03
N GLU A 70 -16.34 7.28 -3.43
CA GLU A 70 -15.31 6.33 -3.04
C GLU A 70 -15.54 5.01 -3.77
N LYS A 71 -14.47 4.39 -4.25
CA LYS A 71 -14.53 3.11 -4.97
C LYS A 71 -13.34 2.23 -4.67
N MET A 72 -13.60 0.94 -4.54
CA MET A 72 -12.54 -0.07 -4.53
C MET A 72 -12.15 -0.43 -5.97
N LEU A 73 -10.89 -0.21 -6.32
CA LEU A 73 -10.37 -0.49 -7.66
C LEU A 73 -9.20 -1.45 -7.65
N PRO A 74 -9.08 -2.37 -8.63
CA PRO A 74 -7.81 -3.00 -9.00
C PRO A 74 -6.70 -1.96 -9.14
N LEU A 75 -5.49 -2.30 -8.67
CA LEU A 75 -4.33 -1.41 -8.77
C LEU A 75 -4.09 -0.95 -10.22
N GLU A 76 -4.29 -1.82 -11.19
CA GLU A 76 -4.16 -1.52 -12.63
C GLU A 76 -5.22 -0.56 -13.19
N GLU A 77 -6.33 -0.38 -12.48
CA GLU A 77 -7.44 0.51 -12.85
C GLU A 77 -7.42 1.83 -12.06
N CYS A 78 -6.48 1.99 -11.14
CA CYS A 78 -6.34 3.21 -10.35
C CYS A 78 -5.78 4.37 -11.20
N PRO A 79 -6.14 5.63 -10.89
CA PRO A 79 -5.60 6.80 -11.60
C PRO A 79 -4.07 6.89 -11.55
N LYS A 80 -3.48 6.36 -10.48
CA LYS A 80 -2.03 6.18 -10.30
C LYS A 80 -1.73 4.72 -10.03
N THR A 81 -0.89 4.14 -10.86
CA THR A 81 -0.53 2.73 -10.82
C THR A 81 0.95 2.48 -10.52
N THR A 82 1.78 3.53 -10.59
CA THR A 82 3.22 3.49 -10.34
C THR A 82 3.55 4.14 -9.00
N PHE A 83 4.38 3.44 -8.23
CA PHE A 83 4.85 3.87 -6.91
C PHE A 83 6.37 3.94 -6.93
N ASP A 84 6.94 4.91 -7.66
CA ASP A 84 8.37 4.99 -7.97
C ASP A 84 9.30 4.99 -6.74
N CYS A 85 8.80 5.39 -5.58
CA CYS A 85 9.53 5.39 -4.32
C CYS A 85 9.56 4.00 -3.64
N TRP A 86 8.69 3.07 -4.03
CA TRP A 86 8.46 1.80 -3.36
C TRP A 86 8.72 0.62 -4.29
N GLU A 87 8.50 0.79 -5.60
CA GLU A 87 8.72 -0.23 -6.61
C GLU A 87 10.21 -0.50 -6.83
N GLY A 88 10.55 -1.78 -6.95
CA GLY A 88 11.92 -2.24 -7.17
C GLY A 88 12.75 -2.39 -5.90
N TYR A 89 12.19 -2.07 -4.73
CA TYR A 89 12.81 -2.29 -3.43
C TYR A 89 12.30 -3.60 -2.79
N ASP A 90 13.14 -4.21 -1.95
CA ASP A 90 12.91 -5.38 -1.08
C ASP A 90 11.66 -6.23 -1.38
N ARG A 91 11.84 -7.29 -2.18
CA ARG A 91 10.77 -8.25 -2.55
C ARG A 91 10.50 -9.30 -1.48
N GLU A 92 11.40 -9.39 -0.50
CA GLU A 92 11.39 -10.35 0.59
C GLU A 92 11.90 -9.64 1.85
N PHE A 93 11.13 -9.71 2.95
CA PHE A 93 11.58 -9.25 4.25
C PHE A 93 12.06 -10.44 5.08
N HIS A 94 13.34 -10.45 5.44
CA HIS A 94 13.87 -11.44 6.38
C HIS A 94 13.66 -10.94 7.80
N TYR A 95 12.58 -11.39 8.43
CA TYR A 95 12.38 -11.19 9.86
C TYR A 95 13.35 -12.09 10.64
N GLY A 96 14.54 -11.58 10.95
CA GLY A 96 15.39 -12.17 11.98
C GLY A 96 14.79 -11.89 13.36
N LYS A 97 15.05 -12.75 14.36
CA LYS A 97 14.90 -12.31 15.75
C LYS A 97 15.76 -11.06 15.92
N PRO A 98 15.23 -9.95 16.48
CA PRO A 98 16.11 -8.86 16.87
C PRO A 98 17.19 -9.46 17.77
N ASN A 99 18.46 -9.18 17.48
CA ASN A 99 19.52 -9.36 18.46
C ASN A 99 19.22 -8.35 19.56
N ILE A 100 18.41 -8.77 20.52
CA ILE A 100 18.33 -8.12 21.81
C ILE A 100 19.57 -8.64 22.52
N ASP A 101 20.69 -7.95 22.31
CA ASP A 101 21.86 -8.16 23.13
C ASP A 101 21.46 -7.86 24.60
N GLU A 102 21.76 -8.82 25.48
CA GLU A 102 21.44 -8.86 26.92
C GLU A 102 22.04 -7.69 27.72
#